data_AF-A0A445KSW4-F1
#
_entry.id   AF-A0A445KSW4-F1
#
_cell.length_a   1.000
_cell.length_b   1.000
_cell.length_c   1.000
_cell.angle_alpha   90.00
_cell.angle_beta   90.00
_cell.angle_gamma   90.00
#
_symmetry.space_group_name_H-M   'P 1'
#
loop_
_entity.id
_entity.type
_entity.pdbx_description
1 polymer ?
#
loop_
_entity_poly.entity_id
_entity_poly.type
_entity_poly.pdbx_seq_one_letter_code
_entity_poly.pdbx_strand_id
1 'polypeptide(L)'
;MLEKRAYVLGYDLEETMKSNVECLTSFGVKRECLASIIAQYPQILGLPLKAKLSTQQYFFSLKLKVDPEGFARVVENMPQVVSLHQHMVMKPVEFLLGRMIHAQDVASMVIKCPQLVALRVELMKNNYYLFKSEMGRPLQELVEFPEYFTYGLESRIKPRYQRLKSKGIRCSLNWMLNCTDQRFEERLQGHYIETESVGPRFCMGGKLELPGNGIVSDEEEESDDEVLYRRTVSL
;
A
#
# COMPACT_ATOMS: atom_id res chain seq x y z
N MET A 1 2.79 18.04 12.68
CA MET A 1 4.09 17.86 11.97
C MET A 1 5.17 18.78 12.56
N LEU A 2 4.93 20.09 12.62
CA LEU A 2 5.90 21.07 13.16
C LEU A 2 6.21 20.91 14.65
N GLU A 3 5.21 20.56 15.48
CA GLU A 3 5.38 20.35 16.93
C GLU A 3 6.47 19.34 17.30
N LYS A 4 6.64 18.28 16.49
CA LYS A 4 7.65 17.24 16.72
C LYS A 4 8.93 17.42 15.90
N ARG A 5 8.93 18.36 14.94
CA ARG A 5 9.95 18.45 13.90
C ARG A 5 10.25 19.91 13.53
N ALA A 6 10.49 20.73 14.55
CA ALA A 6 10.76 22.16 14.41
C ALA A 6 11.99 22.46 13.52
N TYR A 7 12.95 21.52 13.41
CA TYR A 7 14.13 21.65 12.54
C TYR A 7 13.80 21.91 11.06
N VAL A 8 12.60 21.54 10.59
CA VAL A 8 12.17 21.78 9.21
C VAL A 8 12.03 23.28 8.91
N LEU A 9 11.71 24.09 9.93
CA LEU A 9 11.62 25.55 9.81
C LEU A 9 12.99 26.22 9.63
N GLY A 10 14.08 25.50 9.86
CA GLY A 10 15.44 25.99 9.65
C GLY A 10 15.92 25.90 8.21
N TYR A 11 15.15 25.29 7.31
CA TYR A 11 15.50 25.23 5.89
C TYR A 11 15.10 26.51 5.17
N ASP A 12 15.92 26.91 4.19
CA ASP A 12 15.57 28.01 3.32
C ASP A 12 14.36 27.65 2.45
N LEU A 13 13.38 28.55 2.39
CA LEU A 13 12.10 28.28 1.72
C LEU A 13 12.26 28.19 0.20
N GLU A 14 13.02 29.10 -0.41
CA GLU A 14 13.09 29.25 -1.87
C GLU A 14 14.20 28.37 -2.46
N GLU A 15 15.41 28.46 -1.89
CA GLU A 15 16.58 27.75 -2.39
C GLU A 15 16.53 26.25 -2.07
N THR A 16 15.95 25.86 -0.93
CA THR A 16 16.00 24.48 -0.45
C THR A 16 14.64 23.79 -0.52
N MET A 17 13.63 24.27 0.22
CA MET A 17 12.35 23.56 0.32
C MET A 17 11.61 23.53 -1.03
N LYS A 18 11.40 24.69 -1.65
CA LYS A 18 10.70 24.80 -2.94
C LYS A 18 11.45 24.07 -4.05
N SER A 19 12.77 24.25 -4.14
CA SER A 19 13.61 23.52 -5.09
C SER A 19 13.46 21.99 -4.94
N ASN A 20 13.43 21.48 -3.70
CA ASN A 20 13.26 20.05 -3.45
C ASN A 20 11.84 19.55 -3.79
N VAL A 21 10.80 20.36 -3.59
CA VAL A 21 9.43 20.02 -4.00
C VAL A 21 9.30 19.99 -5.54
N GLU A 22 9.89 20.95 -6.23
CA GLU A 22 9.96 20.98 -7.70
C GLU A 22 10.77 19.78 -8.22
N CYS A 23 11.85 19.42 -7.53
CA CYS A 23 12.65 18.24 -7.85
C CYS A 23 11.84 16.94 -7.72
N LEU A 24 11.00 16.76 -6.70
CA LEU A 24 10.13 15.57 -6.62
C LEU A 24 9.21 15.50 -7.84
N THR A 25 8.61 16.64 -8.21
CA THR A 25 7.71 16.74 -9.37
C THR A 25 8.44 16.43 -10.67
N SER A 26 9.67 16.89 -10.86
CA SER A 26 10.46 16.60 -12.07
C SER A 26 10.86 15.13 -12.21
N PHE A 27 10.84 14.36 -11.12
CA PHE A 27 11.10 12.92 -11.11
C PHE A 27 9.81 12.08 -11.28
N GLY A 28 8.67 12.71 -11.58
CA GLY A 28 7.41 12.01 -11.86
C GLY A 28 6.52 11.81 -10.64
N VAL A 29 6.88 12.33 -9.45
CA VAL A 29 6.02 12.26 -8.27
C VAL A 29 4.79 13.14 -8.50
N LYS A 30 3.60 12.57 -8.26
CA LYS A 30 2.35 13.31 -8.42
C LYS A 30 2.20 14.39 -7.36
N ARG A 31 1.63 15.54 -7.76
CA ARG A 31 1.42 16.68 -6.85
C ARG A 31 0.54 16.33 -5.65
N GLU A 32 -0.47 15.49 -5.85
CA GLU A 32 -1.34 14.98 -4.78
C GLU A 32 -0.60 14.16 -3.71
N CYS A 33 0.51 13.52 -4.06
CA CYS A 33 1.31 12.71 -3.15
C CYS A 33 2.32 13.54 -2.33
N LEU A 34 2.66 14.76 -2.76
CA LEU A 34 3.71 15.58 -2.15
C LEU A 34 3.47 15.84 -0.65
N ALA A 35 2.23 16.18 -0.27
CA ALA A 35 1.88 16.42 1.13
C ALA A 35 2.09 15.17 1.99
N SER A 36 1.71 14.00 1.48
CA SER A 36 1.90 12.71 2.16
C SER A 36 3.38 12.37 2.29
N ILE A 37 4.17 12.54 1.22
CA ILE A 37 5.62 12.30 1.20
C ILE A 37 6.31 13.17 2.26
N ILE A 38 6.00 14.47 2.28
CA ILE A 38 6.57 15.42 3.23
C ILE A 38 6.13 15.08 4.66
N ALA A 39 4.88 14.68 4.89
CA ALA A 39 4.41 14.31 6.22
C ALA A 39 5.11 13.04 6.75
N GLN A 40 5.34 12.05 5.89
CA GLN A 40 6.00 10.79 6.21
C GLN A 40 7.51 10.96 6.42
N TYR A 41 8.17 11.75 5.57
CA TYR A 41 9.62 11.95 5.58
C TYR A 41 10.05 13.42 5.42
N PRO A 42 9.74 14.29 6.40
CA PRO A 42 10.02 15.73 6.37
C PRO A 42 11.44 16.16 6.01
N GLN A 43 12.44 15.37 6.41
CA GLN A 43 13.84 15.68 6.13
C GLN A 43 14.14 15.69 4.62
N ILE A 44 13.29 15.10 3.78
CA ILE A 44 13.41 15.16 2.32
C ILE A 44 13.52 16.59 1.79
N LEU A 45 12.94 17.56 2.50
CA LEU A 45 12.95 18.97 2.15
C LEU A 45 14.32 19.63 2.33
N GLY A 46 15.24 19.05 3.11
CA GLY A 46 16.58 19.60 3.34
C GLY A 46 17.72 18.74 2.80
N LEU A 47 17.42 17.65 2.09
CA LEU A 47 18.44 16.78 1.50
C LEU A 47 18.99 17.39 0.20
N PRO A 48 20.20 17.01 -0.24
CA PRO A 48 20.64 17.21 -1.62
C PRO A 48 19.84 16.29 -2.55
N LEU A 49 18.54 16.59 -2.70
CA LEU A 49 17.53 15.66 -3.16
C LEU A 49 17.72 15.26 -4.62
N LYS A 50 18.06 16.23 -5.48
CA LYS A 50 18.32 15.99 -6.90
C LYS A 50 19.40 14.92 -7.11
N ALA A 51 20.54 15.06 -6.43
CA ALA A 51 21.63 14.10 -6.53
C ALA A 51 21.20 12.71 -6.01
N LYS A 52 20.55 12.67 -4.84
CA LYS A 52 20.06 11.41 -4.25
C LYS A 52 19.04 10.70 -5.14
N LEU A 53 18.06 11.42 -5.67
CA LEU A 53 17.05 10.87 -6.58
C LEU A 53 17.68 10.35 -7.86
N SER A 54 18.58 11.10 -8.50
CA SER A 54 19.30 10.64 -9.69
C SER A 54 20.07 9.35 -9.43
N THR A 55 20.84 9.30 -8.33
CA THR A 55 21.63 8.11 -7.98
C THR A 55 20.74 6.90 -7.68
N GLN A 56 19.65 7.09 -6.95
CA GLN A 56 18.73 6.01 -6.60
C GLN A 56 17.93 5.53 -7.81
N GLN A 57 17.39 6.43 -8.63
CA GLN A 57 16.67 6.08 -9.84
C GLN A 57 17.56 5.27 -10.81
N TYR A 58 18.82 5.70 -11.00
CA TYR A 58 19.78 4.95 -11.82
C TYR A 58 20.05 3.55 -11.25
N PHE A 59 20.23 3.44 -9.94
CA PHE A 59 20.43 2.15 -9.27
C PHE A 59 19.22 1.21 -9.44
N PHE A 60 18.00 1.71 -9.21
CA PHE A 60 16.77 0.93 -9.38
C PHE A 60 16.57 0.49 -10.84
N SER A 61 16.86 1.35 -11.81
CA SER A 61 16.79 1.01 -13.23
C SER A 61 17.81 -0.06 -13.61
N LEU A 62 19.07 0.10 -13.19
CA LEU A 62 20.14 -0.81 -13.57
C LEU A 62 19.98 -2.20 -12.91
N LYS A 63 19.73 -2.21 -11.60
CA LYS A 63 19.78 -3.43 -10.76
C LYS A 63 18.43 -4.11 -10.58
N LEU A 64 17.34 -3.34 -10.50
CA LEU A 64 16.00 -3.88 -10.26
C LEU A 64 15.13 -3.84 -11.52
N LYS A 65 15.59 -3.26 -12.64
CA LYS A 65 14.80 -3.09 -13.87
C LYS A 65 13.51 -2.30 -13.65
N VAL A 66 13.52 -1.40 -12.67
CA VAL A 66 12.41 -0.48 -12.39
C VAL A 66 12.58 0.76 -13.25
N ASP A 67 11.56 1.09 -14.04
CA ASP A 67 11.52 2.25 -14.90
C ASP A 67 11.32 3.55 -14.10
N PRO A 68 11.55 4.74 -14.69
CA PRO A 68 11.37 6.02 -14.00
C PRO A 68 10.01 6.20 -13.32
N GLU A 69 8.93 5.77 -13.97
CA GLU A 69 7.56 5.86 -13.45
C GLU A 69 7.33 4.86 -12.30
N GLY A 70 7.85 3.64 -12.41
CA GLY A 70 7.91 2.69 -11.31
C GLY A 70 8.67 3.27 -10.10
N PHE A 71 9.81 3.92 -10.33
CA PHE A 71 10.60 4.53 -9.26
C PHE A 71 9.86 5.70 -8.58
N ALA A 72 9.16 6.54 -9.35
CA ALA A 72 8.31 7.60 -8.78
C ALA A 72 7.28 7.02 -7.81
N ARG A 73 6.58 5.95 -8.21
CA ARG A 73 5.63 5.22 -7.35
C ARG A 73 6.27 4.63 -6.10
N VAL A 74 7.52 4.15 -6.18
CA VAL A 74 8.28 3.68 -5.01
C VAL A 74 8.51 4.84 -4.02
N VAL A 75 8.90 6.02 -4.52
CA VAL A 75 9.11 7.23 -3.69
C VAL A 75 7.81 7.73 -3.07
N GLU A 76 6.69 7.68 -3.80
CA GLU A 76 5.36 8.04 -3.29
C GLU A 76 4.94 7.19 -2.10
N ASN A 77 5.18 5.88 -2.16
CA ASN A 77 4.77 4.92 -1.13
C ASN A 77 5.81 4.75 -0.01
N MET A 78 7.08 5.06 -0.26
CA MET A 78 8.15 5.00 0.74
C MET A 78 9.25 6.04 0.45
N PRO A 79 9.06 7.31 0.86
CA PRO A 79 10.02 8.38 0.62
C PRO A 79 11.43 8.10 1.15
N GLN A 80 11.56 7.28 2.19
CA GLN A 80 12.83 6.90 2.80
C GLN A 80 13.76 6.18 1.82
N VAL A 81 13.22 5.62 0.72
CA VAL A 81 14.01 4.95 -0.32
C VAL A 81 15.14 5.83 -0.86
N VAL A 82 14.95 7.16 -0.90
CA VAL A 82 15.95 8.13 -1.39
C VAL A 82 17.23 8.14 -0.56
N SER A 83 17.15 7.64 0.68
CA SER A 83 18.24 7.63 1.66
C SER A 83 18.71 6.21 2.01
N LEU A 84 18.09 5.16 1.45
CA LEU A 84 18.53 3.79 1.71
C LEU A 84 19.87 3.48 1.05
N HIS A 85 20.73 2.78 1.77
CA HIS A 85 21.98 2.28 1.20
C HIS A 85 21.70 1.14 0.22
N GLN A 86 22.34 1.20 -0.95
CA GLN A 86 22.15 0.22 -2.04
C GLN A 86 22.36 -1.23 -1.57
N HIS A 87 23.36 -1.49 -0.73
CA HIS A 87 23.63 -2.84 -0.21
C HIS A 87 22.50 -3.36 0.71
N MET A 88 21.76 -2.47 1.38
CA MET A 88 20.61 -2.87 2.20
C MET A 88 19.43 -3.26 1.31
N VAL A 89 19.22 -2.53 0.21
CA VAL A 89 18.18 -2.83 -0.79
C VAL A 89 18.47 -4.14 -1.51
N MET A 90 19.73 -4.42 -1.87
CA MET A 90 20.08 -5.62 -2.61
C MET A 90 19.90 -6.91 -1.81
N LYS A 91 20.08 -6.88 -0.47
CA LYS A 91 19.95 -8.08 0.38
C LYS A 91 18.57 -8.78 0.24
N PRO A 92 17.42 -8.09 0.40
CA PRO A 92 16.10 -8.66 0.11
C PRO A 92 15.90 -9.05 -1.36
N VAL A 93 16.40 -8.24 -2.30
CA VAL A 93 16.24 -8.49 -3.75
C VAL A 93 16.94 -9.78 -4.16
N GLU A 94 18.19 -9.97 -3.76
CA GLU A 94 18.98 -11.18 -4.01
C GLU A 94 18.33 -12.41 -3.36
N PHE A 95 17.77 -12.24 -2.16
CA PHE A 95 17.02 -13.30 -1.51
C PHE A 95 15.82 -13.75 -2.36
N LEU A 96 15.02 -12.83 -2.89
CA LEU A 96 13.84 -13.16 -3.72
C LEU A 96 14.24 -13.80 -5.06
N LEU A 97 15.26 -13.25 -5.73
CA LEU A 97 15.81 -13.82 -6.96
C LEU A 97 16.31 -15.25 -6.75
N GLY A 98 16.92 -15.53 -5.59
CA GLY A 98 17.34 -16.88 -5.20
C GLY A 98 16.19 -17.86 -4.93
N ARG A 99 14.93 -17.42 -4.94
CA ARG A 99 13.73 -18.24 -4.71
C ARG A 99 12.91 -18.48 -5.98
N MET A 100 13.54 -18.45 -7.15
CA MET A 100 12.89 -18.67 -8.45
C MET A 100 11.81 -17.62 -8.78
N ILE A 101 11.89 -16.43 -8.15
CA ILE A 101 11.05 -15.29 -8.53
C ILE A 101 11.81 -14.51 -9.60
N HIS A 102 11.18 -14.29 -10.76
CA HIS A 102 11.85 -13.63 -11.88
C HIS A 102 12.12 -12.15 -11.56
N ALA A 103 13.16 -11.58 -12.18
CA ALA A 103 13.55 -10.19 -11.92
C ALA A 103 12.43 -9.17 -12.21
N GLN A 104 11.60 -9.43 -13.22
CA GLN A 104 10.44 -8.59 -13.55
C GLN A 104 9.37 -8.65 -12.45
N ASP A 105 9.13 -9.83 -11.88
CA ASP A 105 8.19 -10.01 -10.78
C ASP A 105 8.70 -9.30 -9.51
N VAL A 106 10.01 -9.43 -9.20
CA VAL A 106 10.61 -8.71 -8.08
C VAL A 106 10.49 -7.19 -8.28
N ALA A 107 10.71 -6.68 -9.50
CA ALA A 107 10.52 -5.27 -9.81
C ALA A 107 9.06 -4.83 -9.52
N SER A 108 8.09 -5.61 -10.00
CA SER A 108 6.66 -5.38 -9.75
C SER A 108 6.32 -5.39 -8.26
N MET A 109 6.86 -6.36 -7.50
CA MET A 109 6.69 -6.46 -6.05
C MET A 109 7.23 -5.22 -5.32
N VAL A 110 8.40 -4.73 -5.71
CA VAL A 110 9.03 -3.54 -5.10
C VAL A 110 8.24 -2.27 -5.43
N ILE A 111 7.67 -2.15 -6.63
CA ILE A 111 6.81 -1.01 -6.99
C ILE A 111 5.51 -1.02 -6.15
N LYS A 112 4.89 -2.19 -5.96
CA LYS A 112 3.66 -2.33 -5.16
C LYS A 112 3.91 -2.11 -3.66
N CYS A 113 4.97 -2.71 -3.12
CA CYS A 113 5.30 -2.69 -1.70
C CYS A 113 6.78 -2.37 -1.49
N PRO A 114 7.18 -1.08 -1.56
CA PRO A 114 8.58 -0.68 -1.39
C PRO A 114 9.21 -1.10 -0.06
N GLN A 115 8.41 -1.27 0.98
CA GLN A 115 8.88 -1.69 2.31
C GLN A 115 9.58 -3.05 2.27
N LEU A 116 9.30 -3.86 1.24
CA LEU A 116 9.93 -5.15 0.98
C LEU A 116 11.47 -5.05 0.96
N VAL A 117 12.03 -3.98 0.38
CA VAL A 117 13.51 -3.81 0.28
C VAL A 117 14.16 -3.31 1.56
N ALA A 118 13.37 -2.94 2.57
CA ALA A 118 13.85 -2.53 3.89
C ALA A 118 13.74 -3.68 4.93
N LEU A 119 13.19 -4.83 4.55
CA LEU A 119 13.00 -5.96 5.46
C LEU A 119 14.32 -6.69 5.77
N ARG A 120 14.36 -7.29 6.96
CA ARG A 120 15.44 -8.20 7.33
C ARG A 120 15.25 -9.54 6.62
N VAL A 121 16.30 -9.99 5.91
CA VAL A 121 16.29 -11.25 5.15
C VAL A 121 15.95 -12.46 6.03
N GLU A 122 16.34 -12.46 7.31
CA GLU A 122 15.99 -13.52 8.27
C GLU A 122 14.48 -13.67 8.45
N LEU A 123 13.75 -12.55 8.58
CA LEU A 123 12.30 -12.55 8.69
C LEU A 123 11.65 -13.02 7.38
N MET A 124 12.18 -12.57 6.24
CA MET A 124 11.71 -13.00 4.92
C MET A 124 11.90 -14.50 4.71
N LYS A 125 13.04 -15.06 5.14
CA LYS A 125 13.32 -16.50 5.10
C LYS A 125 12.27 -17.27 5.88
N ASN A 126 12.00 -16.90 7.12
CA ASN A 126 11.04 -17.60 7.97
C ASN A 126 9.62 -17.56 7.38
N ASN A 127 9.19 -16.39 6.89
CA ASN A 127 7.92 -16.22 6.17
C ASN A 127 7.87 -17.09 4.91
N TYR A 128 8.92 -17.08 4.09
CA TYR A 128 8.99 -17.88 2.87
C TYR A 128 8.92 -19.39 3.15
N TYR A 129 9.64 -19.89 4.17
CA TYR A 129 9.63 -21.30 4.53
C TYR A 129 8.24 -21.75 5.00
N LEU A 130 7.55 -20.95 5.82
CA LEU A 130 6.15 -21.25 6.17
C LEU A 130 5.27 -21.32 4.92
N PHE A 131 5.36 -20.33 4.05
CA PHE A 131 4.56 -20.24 2.83
C PHE A 131 4.78 -21.44 1.91
N LYS A 132 6.04 -21.81 1.68
CA LYS A 132 6.39 -22.87 0.73
C LYS A 132 6.19 -24.27 1.33
N SER A 133 6.60 -24.48 2.57
CA SER A 133 6.65 -25.81 3.20
C SER A 133 5.36 -26.17 3.92
N GLU A 134 4.77 -25.26 4.70
CA GLU A 134 3.56 -25.57 5.49
C GLU A 134 2.28 -25.24 4.72
N MET A 135 2.22 -24.07 4.08
CA MET A 135 1.02 -23.67 3.31
C MET A 135 0.92 -24.35 1.94
N GLY A 136 2.06 -24.71 1.33
CA GLY A 136 2.11 -25.40 0.04
C GLY A 136 1.55 -24.58 -1.13
N ARG A 137 1.61 -23.25 -1.04
CA ARG A 137 1.00 -22.33 -2.03
C ARG A 137 1.94 -22.02 -3.20
N PRO A 138 1.39 -21.66 -4.38
CA PRO A 138 2.18 -21.22 -5.53
C PRO A 138 2.90 -19.90 -5.24
N LEU A 139 4.13 -19.75 -5.76
CA LEU A 139 4.93 -18.53 -5.56
C LEU A 139 4.30 -17.28 -6.18
N GLN A 140 3.44 -17.46 -7.19
CA GLN A 140 2.71 -16.37 -7.84
C GLN A 140 1.89 -15.53 -6.86
N GLU A 141 1.30 -16.15 -5.82
CA GLU A 141 0.55 -15.41 -4.80
C GLU A 141 1.43 -14.41 -4.02
N LEU A 142 2.73 -14.69 -3.88
CA LEU A 142 3.67 -13.74 -3.25
C LEU A 142 3.97 -12.54 -4.16
N VAL A 143 3.95 -12.73 -5.48
CA VAL A 143 4.14 -11.66 -6.47
C VAL A 143 2.87 -10.78 -6.54
N GLU A 144 1.71 -11.41 -6.42
CA GLU A 144 0.42 -10.72 -6.37
C GLU A 144 0.25 -9.90 -5.09
N PHE A 145 0.67 -10.46 -3.94
CA PHE A 145 0.55 -9.86 -2.61
C PHE A 145 1.91 -9.81 -1.86
N PRO A 146 2.85 -8.95 -2.28
CA PRO A 146 4.18 -8.82 -1.67
C PRO A 146 4.14 -8.36 -0.20
N GLU A 147 3.05 -7.70 0.22
CA GLU A 147 2.80 -7.27 1.60
C GLU A 147 2.81 -8.44 2.58
N TYR A 148 2.65 -9.69 2.11
CA TYR A 148 2.82 -10.90 2.90
C TYR A 148 4.05 -10.84 3.81
N PHE A 149 5.20 -10.42 3.27
CA PHE A 149 6.46 -10.38 4.01
C PHE A 149 6.50 -9.32 5.12
N THR A 150 5.60 -8.34 5.09
CA THR A 150 5.52 -7.25 6.07
C THR A 150 4.73 -7.64 7.32
N TYR A 151 3.91 -8.68 7.25
CA TYR A 151 3.14 -9.16 8.40
C TYR A 151 4.01 -10.01 9.33
N GLY A 152 3.71 -9.93 10.62
CA GLY A 152 4.37 -10.74 11.65
C GLY A 152 4.02 -12.22 11.52
N LEU A 153 5.06 -13.06 11.42
CA LEU A 153 4.94 -14.51 11.28
C LEU A 153 4.14 -15.14 12.43
N GLU A 154 4.62 -14.94 13.66
CA GLU A 154 4.04 -15.53 14.87
C GLU A 154 2.76 -14.81 15.31
N SER A 155 2.70 -13.49 15.10
CA SER A 155 1.57 -12.68 15.60
C SER A 155 0.36 -12.72 14.69
N ARG A 156 0.53 -12.89 13.37
CA ARG A 156 -0.58 -12.77 12.41
C ARG A 156 -0.65 -13.91 11.40
N ILE A 157 0.46 -14.29 10.76
CA ILE A 157 0.40 -15.26 9.65
C ILE A 157 0.06 -16.66 10.16
N LYS A 158 0.82 -17.20 11.13
CA LYS A 158 0.62 -18.55 11.67
C LYS A 158 -0.75 -18.73 12.35
N PRO A 159 -1.20 -17.85 13.26
CA PRO A 159 -2.48 -18.05 13.95
C PRO A 159 -3.67 -18.06 12.98
N ARG A 160 -3.65 -17.17 11.98
CA ARG A 160 -4.73 -17.09 10.98
C ARG A 160 -4.72 -18.29 10.04
N TYR A 161 -3.55 -18.74 9.59
CA TYR A 161 -3.42 -19.94 8.78
C TYR A 161 -3.95 -21.20 9.50
N GLN A 162 -3.57 -21.39 10.76
CA GLN A 162 -4.01 -22.54 11.56
C GLN A 162 -5.53 -22.56 11.73
N ARG A 163 -6.14 -21.39 12.01
CA ARG A 163 -7.60 -21.26 12.09
C ARG A 163 -8.30 -21.61 10.78
N LEU A 164 -7.80 -21.11 9.65
CA LEU A 164 -8.36 -21.43 8.33
C LEU A 164 -8.21 -22.91 7.97
N LYS A 165 -7.04 -23.50 8.27
CA LYS A 165 -6.78 -24.92 8.08
C LYS A 165 -7.74 -25.79 8.90
N SER A 166 -8.00 -25.42 10.15
CA SER A 166 -8.94 -26.16 11.02
C SER A 166 -10.38 -26.17 10.52
N LYS A 167 -10.78 -25.11 9.80
CA LYS A 167 -12.11 -24.99 9.17
C LYS A 167 -12.15 -25.44 7.70
N GLY A 168 -11.02 -25.86 7.13
CA GLY A 168 -10.93 -26.25 5.71
C GLY A 168 -11.14 -25.11 4.72
N ILE A 169 -11.02 -23.84 5.14
CA ILE A 169 -11.27 -22.68 4.28
C ILE A 169 -10.05 -22.38 3.42
N ARG A 170 -10.27 -22.24 2.10
CA ARG A 170 -9.28 -21.73 1.15
C ARG A 170 -9.62 -20.30 0.76
N CYS A 171 -8.64 -19.41 0.83
CA CYS A 171 -8.79 -17.98 0.51
C CYS A 171 -7.46 -17.39 0.03
N SER A 172 -7.48 -16.20 -0.57
CA SER A 172 -6.27 -15.47 -0.95
C SER A 172 -5.50 -14.94 0.26
N LEU A 173 -4.21 -14.63 0.08
CA LEU A 173 -3.38 -14.02 1.13
C LEU A 173 -3.93 -12.65 1.57
N ASN A 174 -4.38 -11.85 0.61
CA ASN A 174 -4.99 -10.54 0.87
C ASN A 174 -6.21 -10.68 1.78
N TRP A 175 -7.12 -11.62 1.47
CA TRP A 175 -8.30 -11.86 2.31
C TRP A 175 -7.93 -12.29 3.73
N MET A 176 -6.92 -13.14 3.89
CA MET A 176 -6.49 -13.62 5.20
C MET A 176 -5.78 -12.54 6.02
N LEU A 177 -4.93 -11.71 5.41
CA LEU A 177 -3.96 -10.88 6.13
C LEU A 177 -4.32 -9.39 6.17
N ASN A 178 -4.98 -8.88 5.13
CA ASN A 178 -5.32 -7.47 4.99
C ASN A 178 -6.65 -7.13 5.68
N CYS A 179 -6.72 -7.42 6.98
CA CYS A 179 -7.85 -7.07 7.83
C CYS A 179 -7.44 -7.05 9.31
N THR A 180 -8.23 -6.36 10.13
CA THR A 180 -8.09 -6.38 11.59
C THR A 180 -8.42 -7.76 12.16
N ASP A 181 -7.99 -8.03 13.39
CA ASP A 181 -8.29 -9.32 14.03
C ASP A 181 -9.79 -9.50 14.25
N GLN A 182 -10.51 -8.42 14.58
CA GLN A 182 -11.98 -8.40 14.66
C GLN A 182 -12.62 -8.79 13.32
N ARG A 183 -12.27 -8.12 12.22
CA ARG A 183 -12.85 -8.45 10.90
C ARG A 183 -12.47 -9.84 10.43
N PHE A 184 -11.29 -10.33 10.77
CA PHE A 184 -10.89 -11.70 10.48
C PHE A 184 -11.77 -12.72 11.23
N GLU A 185 -12.11 -12.45 12.49
CA GLU A 185 -13.00 -13.30 13.27
C GLU A 185 -14.44 -13.27 12.73
N GLU A 186 -14.95 -12.09 12.39
CA GLU A 186 -16.26 -11.93 11.73
C GLU A 186 -16.31 -12.74 10.42
N ARG A 187 -15.25 -12.67 9.60
CA ARG A 187 -15.10 -13.46 8.36
C ARG A 187 -15.08 -14.98 8.61
N LEU A 188 -14.57 -15.41 9.75
CA LEU A 188 -14.53 -16.83 10.13
C LEU A 188 -15.88 -17.34 10.66
N GLN A 189 -16.73 -16.45 11.18
CA GLN A 189 -18.04 -16.78 11.75
C GLN A 189 -19.17 -16.66 10.71
N GLY A 190 -19.05 -15.72 9.78
CA GLY A 190 -20.00 -15.56 8.68
C GLY A 190 -19.90 -16.68 7.64
N HIS A 191 -21.04 -17.11 7.09
CA HIS A 191 -21.11 -17.92 5.86
C HIS A 191 -20.77 -17.04 4.64
N TYR A 192 -19.62 -16.36 4.68
CA TYR A 192 -19.37 -15.26 3.79
C TYR A 192 -18.62 -15.73 2.55
N ILE A 193 -19.40 -16.08 1.51
CA ILE A 193 -18.92 -16.10 0.13
C ILE A 193 -18.89 -14.65 -0.34
N GLU A 194 -17.74 -13.98 -0.22
CA GLU A 194 -17.48 -12.78 -0.99
C GLU A 194 -16.73 -13.20 -2.25
N THR A 195 -17.44 -13.20 -3.38
CA THR A 195 -16.83 -13.02 -4.69
C THR A 195 -16.02 -11.73 -4.67
N GLU A 196 -14.83 -11.78 -5.26
CA GLU A 196 -13.82 -10.73 -5.27
C GLU A 196 -14.40 -9.35 -5.64
N SER A 197 -14.79 -8.56 -4.64
CA SER A 197 -14.92 -7.12 -4.82
C SER A 197 -13.61 -6.48 -4.38
N VAL A 198 -13.02 -5.71 -5.28
CA VAL A 198 -11.85 -4.87 -4.99
C VAL A 198 -12.27 -3.91 -3.87
N GLY A 199 -11.81 -4.18 -2.66
CA GLY A 199 -12.11 -3.35 -1.50
C GLY A 199 -11.69 -1.90 -1.73
N PRO A 200 -12.35 -0.93 -1.09
CA PRO A 200 -12.07 0.49 -1.32
C PRO A 200 -10.62 0.82 -1.00
N ARG A 201 -9.95 1.51 -1.92
CA ARG A 201 -8.62 2.07 -1.68
C ARG A 201 -8.77 3.24 -0.71
N PHE A 202 -8.26 3.08 0.50
CA PHE A 202 -8.18 4.17 1.46
C PHE A 202 -6.95 5.02 1.18
N CYS A 203 -7.16 6.21 0.65
CA CYS A 203 -6.18 7.29 0.68
C CYS A 203 -6.50 8.17 1.91
N MET A 204 -5.61 8.23 2.90
CA MET A 204 -5.75 9.15 4.04
C MET A 204 -5.84 10.59 3.52
N GLY A 205 -7.01 11.23 3.64
CA GLY A 205 -7.29 12.59 3.16
C GLY A 205 -7.91 12.68 1.76
N GLY A 206 -8.22 11.56 1.10
CA GLY A 206 -8.94 11.52 -0.18
C GLY A 206 -10.45 11.30 -0.03
N LYS A 207 -11.22 11.68 -1.05
CA LYS A 207 -12.68 11.44 -1.11
C LYS A 207 -12.94 9.93 -1.20
N LEU A 208 -13.87 9.44 -0.38
CA LEU A 208 -14.29 8.04 -0.40
C LEU A 208 -15.07 7.78 -1.70
N GLU A 209 -14.49 7.02 -2.61
CA GLU A 209 -15.17 6.55 -3.80
C GLU A 209 -15.80 5.19 -3.51
N LEU A 210 -17.13 5.14 -3.54
CA LEU A 210 -17.91 3.91 -3.45
C LEU A 210 -18.17 3.40 -4.88
N PRO A 211 -18.01 2.09 -5.17
CA PRO A 211 -18.47 1.52 -6.43
C PRO A 211 -19.99 1.66 -6.50
N GLY A 212 -20.48 2.41 -7.48
CA GLY A 212 -21.92 2.55 -7.73
C GLY A 212 -22.50 1.24 -8.26
N ASN A 213 -23.40 0.62 -7.49
CA ASN A 213 -24.28 -0.41 -8.01
C ASN A 213 -25.50 0.27 -8.66
N GLY A 214 -25.65 0.05 -9.96
CA GLY A 214 -26.86 0.38 -10.68
C GLY A 214 -27.98 -0.62 -10.41
N ILE A 215 -29.14 -0.04 -10.11
CA ILE A 215 -30.52 -0.50 -10.36
C ILE A 215 -31.04 -1.68 -9.52
N VAL A 216 -31.96 -1.37 -8.61
CA VAL A 216 -33.26 -2.08 -8.52
C VAL A 216 -34.34 -1.00 -8.59
N SER A 217 -35.13 -1.08 -9.65
CA SER A 217 -36.40 -0.38 -9.81
C SER A 217 -37.43 -1.04 -8.89
N ASP A 218 -37.97 -0.29 -7.94
CA ASP A 218 -39.26 -0.63 -7.33
C ASP A 218 -40.28 0.38 -7.85
N GLU A 219 -41.03 -0.07 -8.86
CA GLU A 219 -42.38 0.43 -9.09
C GLU A 219 -43.27 -0.12 -7.97
N GLU A 220 -43.85 0.76 -7.17
CA GLU A 220 -45.13 0.48 -6.52
C GLU A 220 -46.07 1.64 -6.84
N GLU A 221 -47.13 1.30 -7.57
CA GLU A 221 -48.27 2.13 -7.93
C GLU A 221 -49.16 2.45 -6.71
N GLU A 222 -49.70 3.67 -6.75
CA GLU A 222 -50.98 4.17 -6.23
C GLU A 222 -51.26 4.26 -4.71
N SER A 223 -51.44 5.51 -4.26
CA SER A 223 -52.70 5.90 -3.60
C SER A 223 -52.89 7.42 -3.70
N ASP A 224 -53.74 7.84 -4.63
CA ASP A 224 -54.38 9.17 -4.64
C ASP A 224 -55.35 9.24 -3.45
N ASP A 225 -55.09 10.11 -2.47
CA ASP A 225 -56.09 10.83 -1.66
C ASP A 225 -55.40 11.58 -0.50
N GLU A 226 -55.17 12.88 -0.69
CA GLU A 226 -55.60 13.95 0.23
C GLU A 226 -55.03 15.30 -0.24
N VAL A 227 -55.65 15.83 -1.29
CA VAL A 227 -55.65 17.27 -1.55
C VAL A 227 -56.66 17.91 -0.61
N LEU A 228 -56.18 18.82 0.24
CA LEU A 228 -56.86 19.91 0.96
C LEU A 228 -56.61 19.83 2.47
N TYR A 229 -55.77 20.72 3.01
CA TYR A 229 -56.22 21.67 4.03
C TYR A 229 -55.22 22.83 4.19
N ARG A 230 -55.67 24.00 3.72
CA ARG A 230 -55.43 25.37 4.24
C ARG A 230 -54.04 26.03 4.15
N ARG A 231 -54.01 26.95 3.17
CA ARG A 231 -53.54 28.34 3.24
C ARG A 231 -53.65 29.01 4.63
N THR A 232 -52.76 29.99 4.83
CA THR A 232 -52.68 31.07 5.86
C THR A 232 -52.24 30.62 7.26
N VAL A 233 -51.25 31.23 7.94
CA VAL A 233 -51.07 32.65 8.34
C VAL A 233 -49.55 32.89 8.58
N SER A 234 -48.84 33.73 7.81
CA SER A 234 -48.49 35.14 8.11
C SER A 234 -47.93 35.42 9.51
N LEU A 235 -46.61 35.64 9.62
CA LEU A 235 -45.97 36.92 9.97
C LEU A 235 -44.47 36.84 9.69
#